data_AF-A0A3B8Y4Z8-F1
#
_entry.id   AF-A0A3B8Y4Z8-F1
#
_cell.length_a   1.000
_cell.length_b   1.000
_cell.length_c   1.000
_cell.angle_alpha   90.00
_cell.angle_beta   90.00
_cell.angle_gamma   90.00
#
_symmetry.space_group_name_H-M   'P 1'
#
loop_
_entity.id
_entity.type
_entity.pdbx_description
1 polymer ?
#
loop_
_entity_poly.entity_id
_entity_poly.type
_entity_poly.pdbx_seq_one_letter_code
_entity_poly.pdbx_strand_id
1 'polypeptide(L)'
;MDVPTWLTSSHGIILELLLGFAIAHSGLAALRPWGEKKIGARLYRVVFALVSIPLAVILIIYFFNHRYDGLMLWQVQGVQGVKPIVWLLSAISFLFLYPATFNLLEIAAIAKPQVHLYETGILRVCRHPQMVGQVIWCVAHTLWIGTTFTLVTSLGLIAHHLFAVWHGDYRLKKRYGEAFTEVKERTSIIPFLAILDGRQTLKLQEFITPAYLGVVVFIGLLWWGHPWLMQVTAQVPW
;
A
#
# COMPACT_ATOMS: atom_id res chain seq x y z
N MET A 1 -15.94 26.46 -21.69
CA MET A 1 -16.61 25.17 -21.47
C MET A 1 -16.95 25.15 -19.99
N ASP A 2 -18.24 25.10 -19.66
CA ASP A 2 -18.67 25.06 -18.26
C ASP A 2 -18.19 23.77 -17.62
N VAL A 3 -17.62 23.88 -16.41
CA VAL A 3 -17.19 22.71 -15.65
C VAL A 3 -18.45 21.92 -15.27
N PRO A 4 -18.50 20.60 -15.54
CA PRO A 4 -19.68 19.81 -15.17
C PRO A 4 -19.98 19.90 -13.67
N THR A 5 -21.25 20.04 -13.29
CA THR A 5 -21.68 20.25 -11.89
C THR A 5 -21.30 19.11 -10.93
N TRP A 6 -20.97 17.95 -11.46
CA TRP A 6 -20.52 16.79 -10.70
C TRP A 6 -19.02 16.81 -10.40
N LEU A 7 -18.22 17.62 -11.11
CA LEU A 7 -16.80 17.76 -10.83
C LEU A 7 -16.61 18.74 -9.67
N THR A 8 -16.74 18.20 -8.46
CA THR A 8 -16.55 18.92 -7.20
C THR A 8 -15.08 19.26 -6.96
N SER A 9 -14.81 20.27 -6.14
CA SER A 9 -13.46 20.61 -5.67
C SER A 9 -12.75 19.43 -5.00
N SER A 10 -13.50 18.47 -4.44
CA SER A 10 -12.94 17.30 -3.79
C SER A 10 -12.11 16.41 -4.70
N HIS A 11 -12.40 16.36 -6.01
CA HIS A 11 -11.57 15.65 -6.98
C HIS A 11 -10.17 16.29 -7.12
N GLY A 12 -10.10 17.62 -7.14
CA GLY A 12 -8.83 18.34 -7.19
C GLY A 12 -8.04 18.16 -5.90
N ILE A 13 -8.69 18.34 -4.75
CA ILE A 13 -8.07 18.23 -3.42
C ILE A 13 -7.49 16.82 -3.20
N ILE A 14 -8.22 15.75 -3.54
CA ILE A 14 -7.69 14.40 -3.34
C ILE A 14 -6.48 14.12 -4.24
N LEU A 15 -6.44 14.66 -5.46
CA LEU A 15 -5.28 14.55 -6.35
C LEU A 15 -4.07 15.32 -5.79
N GLU A 16 -4.27 16.52 -5.25
CA GLU A 16 -3.22 17.29 -4.59
C GLU A 16 -2.69 16.57 -3.35
N LEU A 17 -3.56 16.02 -2.52
CA LEU A 17 -3.17 15.23 -1.35
C LEU A 17 -2.39 13.97 -1.76
N LEU A 18 -2.84 13.25 -2.80
CA LEU A 18 -2.15 12.06 -3.31
C LEU A 18 -0.77 12.42 -3.87
N LEU A 19 -0.67 13.52 -4.62
CA LEU A 19 0.59 14.01 -5.16
C LEU A 19 1.53 14.46 -4.04
N GLY A 20 1.04 15.22 -3.06
CA GLY A 20 1.79 15.66 -1.90
C GLY A 20 2.33 14.48 -1.08
N PHE A 21 1.49 13.48 -0.81
CA PHE A 21 1.91 12.23 -0.19
C PHE A 21 2.96 11.50 -1.03
N ALA A 22 2.74 11.34 -2.33
CA ALA A 22 3.66 10.65 -3.23
C ALA A 22 5.05 11.32 -3.23
N ILE A 23 5.10 12.65 -3.31
CA ILE A 23 6.33 13.46 -3.25
C ILE A 23 7.01 13.29 -1.90
N ALA A 24 6.29 13.48 -0.80
CA ALA A 24 6.87 13.40 0.55
C ALA A 24 7.39 11.98 0.85
N HIS A 25 6.55 10.97 0.64
CA HIS A 25 6.87 9.58 0.96
C HIS A 25 8.00 9.03 0.07
N SER A 26 7.90 9.21 -1.25
CA SER A 26 8.95 8.76 -2.18
C SER A 26 10.20 9.61 -2.06
N GLY A 27 10.08 10.93 -1.88
CA GLY A 27 11.20 11.84 -1.69
C GLY A 27 12.01 11.48 -0.44
N LEU A 28 11.35 11.26 0.70
CA LEU A 28 12.02 10.76 1.91
C LEU A 28 12.61 9.35 1.68
N ALA A 29 11.97 8.48 0.91
CA ALA A 29 12.57 7.18 0.60
C ALA A 29 13.87 7.32 -0.22
N ALA A 30 13.94 8.29 -1.13
CA ALA A 30 15.11 8.61 -1.94
C ALA A 30 16.23 9.29 -1.14
N LEU A 31 15.86 10.17 -0.20
CA LEU A 31 16.80 10.91 0.66
C LEU A 31 17.45 10.05 1.75
N ARG A 32 16.90 8.86 2.03
CA ARG A 32 17.38 7.96 3.09
C ARG A 32 18.90 7.76 3.13
N PRO A 33 19.60 7.42 2.03
CA PRO A 33 21.05 7.18 2.10
C PRO A 33 21.86 8.41 2.52
N TRP A 34 21.34 9.61 2.27
CA TRP A 34 21.95 10.87 2.73
C TRP A 34 21.55 11.17 4.17
N GLY A 35 20.27 11.07 4.51
CA GLY A 35 19.75 11.41 5.83
C GLY A 35 20.24 10.48 6.93
N GLU A 36 20.33 9.18 6.67
CA GLU A 36 20.87 8.21 7.64
C GLU A 36 22.34 8.50 8.00
N LYS A 37 23.13 9.07 7.09
CA LYS A 37 24.53 9.49 7.38
C LYS A 37 24.61 10.71 8.29
N LYS A 38 23.56 11.54 8.33
CA LYS A 38 23.54 12.80 9.10
C LYS A 38 22.97 12.60 10.49
N ILE A 39 21.86 11.88 10.60
CA ILE A 39 21.09 11.75 11.85
C ILE A 39 20.96 10.30 12.35
N GLY A 40 21.54 9.33 11.64
CA GLY A 40 21.45 7.92 11.97
C GLY A 40 20.14 7.26 11.51
N ALA A 41 20.18 5.94 11.31
CA ALA A 41 19.07 5.17 10.75
C ALA A 41 17.80 5.16 11.60
N ARG A 42 17.94 5.16 12.93
CA ARG A 42 16.80 5.16 13.86
C ARG A 42 16.03 6.47 13.81
N LEU A 43 16.72 7.61 13.98
CA LEU A 43 16.08 8.92 13.95
C LEU A 43 15.51 9.22 12.56
N TYR A 44 16.22 8.84 11.49
CA TYR A 44 15.68 8.95 10.13
C TYR A 44 14.37 8.17 9.94
N ARG A 45 14.28 6.94 10.47
CA ARG A 45 13.05 6.13 10.44
C ARG A 45 11.89 6.83 11.17
N VAL A 46 12.16 7.44 12.34
CA VAL A 46 11.15 8.21 13.08
C VAL A 46 10.67 9.42 12.27
N VAL A 47 11.58 10.23 11.73
CA VAL A 47 11.22 11.38 10.88
C VAL A 47 10.40 10.93 9.67
N PHE A 48 10.83 9.86 8.99
CA PHE A 48 10.10 9.29 7.86
C PHE A 48 8.66 8.93 8.23
N ALA A 49 8.47 8.27 9.38
CA ALA A 49 7.15 7.87 9.88
C ALA A 49 6.30 9.07 10.29
N LEU A 50 6.87 10.04 11.01
CA LEU A 50 6.17 11.26 11.45
C LEU A 50 5.72 12.17 10.30
N VAL A 51 6.32 12.05 9.12
CA VAL A 51 5.82 12.74 7.92
C VAL A 51 4.82 11.87 7.17
N SER A 52 5.15 10.60 6.92
CA SER A 52 4.33 9.73 6.06
C SER A 52 2.99 9.35 6.69
N ILE A 53 2.98 9.03 7.99
CA ILE A 53 1.77 8.55 8.67
C ILE A 53 0.71 9.66 8.75
N PRO A 54 1.01 10.89 9.20
CA PRO A 54 0.01 11.96 9.22
C PRO A 54 -0.55 12.29 7.83
N LEU A 55 0.29 12.34 6.79
CA LEU A 55 -0.18 12.57 5.42
C LEU A 55 -1.12 11.44 4.94
N ALA A 56 -0.80 10.18 5.26
CA ALA A 56 -1.67 9.05 4.97
C ALA A 56 -3.00 9.13 5.76
N VAL A 57 -2.96 9.55 7.03
CA VAL A 57 -4.17 9.72 7.86
C VAL A 57 -5.09 10.81 7.29
N ILE A 58 -4.53 11.96 6.89
CA ILE A 58 -5.29 13.05 6.25
C ILE A 58 -5.95 12.53 4.97
N LEU A 59 -5.21 11.83 4.11
CA LEU A 59 -5.74 11.21 2.89
C LEU A 59 -6.91 10.27 3.17
N ILE A 60 -6.77 9.41 4.17
CA ILE A 60 -7.81 8.42 4.53
C ILE A 60 -9.06 9.13 5.06
N ILE A 61 -8.91 10.10 5.96
CA ILE A 61 -10.04 10.87 6.51
C ILE A 61 -10.76 11.61 5.37
N TYR A 62 -10.00 12.28 4.51
CA TYR A 62 -10.57 13.00 3.36
C TYR A 62 -11.33 12.06 2.43
N PHE A 63 -10.74 10.90 2.10
CA PHE A 63 -11.41 9.89 1.30
C PHE A 63 -12.72 9.43 1.93
N PHE A 64 -12.73 9.11 3.24
CA PHE A 64 -13.95 8.68 3.90
C PHE A 64 -15.05 9.75 3.80
N ASN A 65 -14.73 11.01 4.05
CA ASN A 65 -15.72 12.10 4.04
C ASN A 65 -16.27 12.43 2.64
N HIS A 66 -15.49 12.19 1.58
CA HIS A 66 -15.86 12.52 0.20
C HIS A 66 -16.13 11.31 -0.69
N ARG A 67 -16.09 10.08 -0.16
CA ARG A 67 -16.22 8.83 -0.94
C ARG A 67 -17.44 8.77 -1.87
N TYR A 68 -18.51 9.50 -1.55
CA TYR A 68 -19.74 9.52 -2.34
C TYR A 68 -19.89 10.76 -3.23
N ASP A 69 -18.88 11.63 -3.29
CA ASP A 69 -18.88 12.81 -4.15
C ASP A 69 -18.77 12.42 -5.64
N GLY A 70 -19.28 13.30 -6.50
CA GLY A 70 -19.23 13.14 -7.95
C GLY A 70 -20.37 12.30 -8.54
N LEU A 71 -20.19 11.81 -9.76
CA LEU A 71 -21.20 10.98 -10.41
C LEU A 71 -21.15 9.56 -9.89
N MET A 72 -22.33 8.98 -9.66
CA MET A 72 -22.49 7.54 -9.47
C MET A 72 -22.39 6.84 -10.83
N LEU A 73 -21.33 6.06 -11.02
CA LEU A 73 -21.06 5.24 -12.19
C LEU A 73 -21.69 3.84 -12.07
N TRP A 74 -21.72 3.25 -10.88
CA TRP A 74 -22.39 1.98 -10.60
C TRP A 74 -22.81 1.83 -9.13
N GLN A 75 -23.87 1.06 -8.88
CA GLN A 75 -24.40 0.77 -7.55
C GLN A 75 -24.71 -0.73 -7.43
N VAL A 76 -23.77 -1.49 -6.86
CA VAL A 76 -23.79 -2.98 -6.87
C VAL A 76 -23.90 -3.60 -5.48
N GLN A 77 -24.10 -2.81 -4.44
CA GLN A 77 -24.13 -3.27 -3.05
C GLN A 77 -25.33 -4.18 -2.75
N GLY A 78 -26.40 -4.08 -3.56
CA GLY A 78 -27.57 -4.97 -3.51
C GLY A 78 -27.42 -6.26 -4.34
N VAL A 79 -26.36 -6.39 -5.14
CA VAL A 79 -26.14 -7.57 -6.00
C VAL A 79 -25.55 -8.71 -5.17
N GLN A 80 -26.18 -9.89 -5.26
CA GLN A 80 -25.73 -11.08 -4.53
C GLN A 80 -24.28 -11.41 -4.88
N GLY A 81 -23.47 -11.71 -3.86
CA GLY A 81 -22.07 -12.08 -4.02
C GLY A 81 -21.07 -10.92 -4.06
N VAL A 82 -21.50 -9.69 -4.36
CA VAL A 82 -20.57 -8.54 -4.42
C VAL A 82 -19.93 -8.24 -3.07
N LYS A 83 -20.74 -8.19 -2.00
CA LYS A 83 -20.25 -7.95 -0.63
C LYS A 83 -19.18 -8.98 -0.21
N PRO A 84 -19.40 -10.31 -0.28
CA PRO A 84 -18.36 -11.26 0.09
C PRO A 84 -17.13 -11.21 -0.84
N ILE A 85 -17.29 -10.90 -2.13
CA ILE A 85 -16.15 -10.71 -3.05
C ILE A 85 -15.29 -9.52 -2.61
N VAL A 86 -15.89 -8.36 -2.32
CA VAL A 86 -15.16 -7.16 -1.88
C VAL A 86 -14.40 -7.43 -0.57
N TRP A 87 -15.03 -8.14 0.37
CA TRP A 87 -14.38 -8.53 1.62
C TRP A 87 -13.23 -9.51 1.39
N LEU A 88 -13.40 -10.51 0.53
CA LEU A 88 -12.36 -11.46 0.18
C LEU A 88 -11.17 -10.78 -0.48
N LEU A 89 -11.41 -9.93 -1.48
CA LEU A 89 -10.35 -9.15 -2.13
C LEU A 89 -9.63 -8.24 -1.13
N SER A 90 -10.37 -7.59 -0.23
CA SER A 90 -9.78 -6.77 0.83
C SER A 90 -8.90 -7.62 1.76
N ALA A 91 -9.35 -8.80 2.19
CA ALA A 91 -8.54 -9.70 3.01
C ALA A 91 -7.25 -10.14 2.28
N ILE A 92 -7.34 -10.51 0.99
CA ILE A 92 -6.18 -10.85 0.17
C ILE A 92 -5.22 -9.65 0.04
N SER A 93 -5.75 -8.44 -0.14
CA SER A 93 -4.91 -7.23 -0.23
C SER A 93 -4.04 -7.03 1.02
N PHE A 94 -4.58 -7.24 2.22
CA PHE A 94 -3.83 -7.10 3.47
C PHE A 94 -2.74 -8.16 3.64
N LEU A 95 -2.93 -9.38 3.13
CA LEU A 95 -1.87 -10.40 3.08
C LEU A 95 -0.68 -9.95 2.22
N PHE A 96 -0.94 -9.18 1.16
CA PHE A 96 0.06 -8.59 0.27
C PHE A 96 0.66 -7.27 0.78
N LEU A 97 -0.06 -6.50 1.59
CA LEU A 97 0.43 -5.24 2.19
C LEU A 97 1.40 -5.47 3.35
N TYR A 98 1.33 -6.62 4.02
CA TYR A 98 2.22 -6.98 5.12
C TYR A 98 3.48 -7.84 4.81
N PRO A 99 4.39 -7.44 3.89
CA PRO A 99 5.68 -8.16 3.76
C PRO A 99 6.92 -7.39 4.18
N ALA A 100 6.81 -6.11 4.54
CA ALA A 100 7.94 -5.23 4.30
C ALA A 100 8.93 -5.04 5.46
N THR A 101 8.78 -5.67 6.64
CA THR A 101 9.86 -5.75 7.65
C THR A 101 9.66 -6.94 8.59
N PHE A 102 9.93 -8.15 8.13
CA PHE A 102 9.89 -9.36 8.97
C PHE A 102 10.92 -9.39 10.11
N ASN A 103 11.78 -8.39 10.22
CA ASN A 103 12.72 -8.32 11.32
C ASN A 103 12.09 -7.64 12.53
N LEU A 104 11.31 -8.40 13.30
CA LEU A 104 10.74 -7.95 14.58
C LEU A 104 11.82 -7.37 15.51
N LEU A 105 13.07 -7.84 15.41
CA LEU A 105 14.18 -7.31 16.19
C LEU A 105 14.54 -5.86 15.80
N GLU A 106 14.41 -5.49 14.52
CA GLU A 106 14.60 -4.09 14.08
C GLU A 106 13.47 -3.17 14.52
N ILE A 107 12.26 -3.72 14.69
CA ILE A 107 11.09 -2.99 15.21
C ILE A 107 11.23 -2.82 16.72
N ALA A 108 11.64 -3.88 17.44
CA ALA A 108 11.93 -3.86 18.87
C ALA A 108 13.21 -3.09 19.24
N ALA A 109 13.83 -2.39 18.27
CA ALA A 109 15.08 -1.64 18.40
C ALA A 109 16.31 -2.47 18.85
N ILE A 110 16.19 -3.79 18.89
CA ILE A 110 17.27 -4.75 19.21
C ILE A 110 18.31 -4.75 18.08
N ALA A 111 17.85 -4.83 16.82
CA ALA A 111 18.69 -4.79 15.64
C ALA A 111 18.69 -3.40 14.97
N LYS A 112 19.77 -3.07 14.26
CA LYS A 112 19.85 -1.84 13.48
C LYS A 112 18.89 -1.90 12.28
N PRO A 113 18.02 -0.89 12.11
CA PRO A 113 17.25 -0.67 10.89
C PRO A 113 18.09 -0.75 9.62
N GLN A 114 17.75 -1.67 8.71
CA GLN A 114 18.39 -1.69 7.40
C GLN A 114 17.48 -2.24 6.30
N VAL A 115 17.87 -1.96 5.06
CA VAL A 115 17.22 -2.55 3.88
C VAL A 115 17.87 -3.90 3.61
N HIS A 116 17.07 -4.87 3.23
CA HIS A 116 17.51 -6.23 2.93
C HIS A 116 17.05 -6.63 1.54
N LEU A 117 17.81 -7.52 0.92
CA LEU A 117 17.39 -8.24 -0.29
C LEU A 117 16.79 -9.57 0.15
N TYR A 118 15.46 -9.66 0.14
CA TYR A 118 14.74 -10.87 0.54
C TYR A 118 14.16 -11.58 -0.68
N GLU A 119 14.23 -12.91 -0.64
CA GLU A 119 13.67 -13.83 -1.64
C GLU A 119 12.87 -14.95 -0.93
N THR A 120 12.20 -14.62 0.16
CA THR A 120 11.47 -15.57 1.03
C THR A 120 10.04 -15.08 1.32
N GLY A 121 9.18 -16.01 1.72
CA GLY A 121 7.77 -15.78 1.99
C GLY A 121 7.06 -15.22 0.77
N ILE A 122 6.19 -14.24 1.00
CA ILE A 122 5.45 -13.52 -0.04
C ILE A 122 6.36 -12.78 -1.05
N LEU A 123 7.63 -12.50 -0.73
CA LEU A 123 8.58 -11.93 -1.71
C LEU A 123 9.00 -12.94 -2.80
N ARG A 124 8.80 -14.25 -2.57
CA ARG A 124 8.86 -15.28 -3.64
C ARG A 124 7.69 -15.17 -4.60
N VAL A 125 6.52 -14.80 -4.08
CA VAL A 125 5.29 -14.65 -4.88
C VAL A 125 5.38 -13.38 -5.73
N CYS A 126 5.78 -12.26 -5.14
CA CYS A 126 5.95 -10.98 -5.82
C CYS A 126 7.01 -10.13 -5.10
N ARG A 127 7.96 -9.55 -5.83
CA ARG A 127 9.00 -8.66 -5.28
C ARG A 127 8.45 -7.32 -4.76
N HIS A 128 7.29 -6.88 -5.27
CA HIS A 128 6.58 -5.66 -4.84
C HIS A 128 5.18 -5.96 -4.33
N PRO A 129 5.07 -6.72 -3.24
CA PRO A 129 3.78 -7.23 -2.81
C PRO A 129 2.88 -6.11 -2.27
N GLN A 130 3.44 -5.05 -1.68
CA GLN A 130 2.67 -3.88 -1.26
C GLN A 130 1.95 -3.21 -2.43
N MET A 131 2.58 -3.12 -3.61
CA MET A 131 1.92 -2.61 -4.82
C MET A 131 0.73 -3.50 -5.20
N VAL A 132 0.92 -4.82 -5.21
CA VAL A 132 -0.15 -5.77 -5.54
C VAL A 132 -1.31 -5.66 -4.56
N GLY A 133 -1.01 -5.61 -3.26
CA GLY A 133 -2.01 -5.42 -2.22
C GLY A 133 -2.79 -4.14 -2.44
N GLN A 134 -2.12 -3.03 -2.68
CA GLN A 134 -2.80 -1.76 -2.88
C GLN A 134 -3.68 -1.75 -4.14
N VAL A 135 -3.23 -2.36 -5.24
CA VAL A 135 -4.04 -2.49 -6.46
C VAL A 135 -5.30 -3.31 -6.19
N ILE A 136 -5.19 -4.45 -5.52
CA ILE A 136 -6.34 -5.29 -5.15
C ILE A 136 -7.30 -4.50 -4.24
N TRP A 137 -6.78 -3.76 -3.27
CA TRP A 137 -7.57 -2.93 -2.36
C TRP A 137 -8.35 -1.84 -3.11
N CYS A 138 -7.68 -1.12 -4.01
CA CYS A 138 -8.29 -0.10 -4.86
C CYS A 138 -9.38 -0.70 -5.76
N VAL A 139 -9.14 -1.86 -6.37
CA VAL A 139 -10.14 -2.56 -7.19
C VAL A 139 -11.36 -2.95 -6.35
N ALA A 140 -11.15 -3.53 -5.17
CA ALA A 140 -12.24 -3.93 -4.28
C ALA A 140 -13.10 -2.75 -3.82
N HIS A 141 -12.48 -1.64 -3.43
CA HIS A 141 -13.19 -0.45 -2.94
C HIS A 141 -13.86 0.33 -4.07
N THR A 142 -13.26 0.38 -5.25
CA THR A 142 -13.88 0.96 -6.44
C THR A 142 -15.10 0.13 -6.85
N LEU A 143 -15.00 -1.20 -6.86
CA LEU A 143 -16.17 -2.07 -7.08
C LEU A 143 -17.30 -1.77 -6.08
N TRP A 144 -16.98 -1.58 -4.80
CA TRP A 144 -17.97 -1.30 -3.76
C TRP A 144 -18.55 0.13 -3.81
N ILE A 145 -17.75 1.13 -4.18
CA ILE A 145 -18.10 2.55 -4.18
C ILE A 145 -17.88 3.10 -5.59
N GLY A 146 -18.94 3.06 -6.39
CA GLY A 146 -18.89 3.39 -7.80
C GLY A 146 -19.01 4.88 -8.12
N THR A 147 -18.31 5.75 -7.39
CA THR A 147 -18.32 7.20 -7.69
C THR A 147 -17.10 7.62 -8.51
N THR A 148 -17.21 8.73 -9.26
CA THR A 148 -16.06 9.32 -9.96
C THR A 148 -14.95 9.71 -8.98
N PHE A 149 -15.30 10.19 -7.79
CA PHE A 149 -14.32 10.52 -6.76
C PHE A 149 -13.52 9.29 -6.32
N THR A 150 -14.18 8.18 -6.00
CA THR A 150 -13.48 6.93 -5.63
C THR A 150 -12.66 6.39 -6.79
N LEU A 151 -13.17 6.44 -8.02
CA LEU A 151 -12.42 6.01 -9.20
C LEU A 151 -11.13 6.82 -9.38
N VAL A 152 -11.20 8.15 -9.34
CA VAL A 152 -10.01 9.03 -9.46
C VAL A 152 -9.03 8.78 -8.31
N THR A 153 -9.52 8.65 -7.09
CA THR A 153 -8.68 8.36 -5.91
C THR A 153 -7.92 7.04 -6.09
N SER A 154 -8.63 6.00 -6.52
CA SER A 154 -8.06 4.67 -6.75
C SER A 154 -7.05 4.67 -7.89
N LEU A 155 -7.34 5.32 -9.02
CA LEU A 155 -6.41 5.45 -10.13
C LEU A 155 -5.14 6.21 -9.72
N GLY A 156 -5.27 7.31 -8.97
CA GLY A 156 -4.13 8.06 -8.45
C GLY A 156 -3.26 7.23 -7.50
N LEU A 157 -3.88 6.46 -6.61
CA LEU A 157 -3.16 5.60 -5.66
C LEU A 157 -2.47 4.41 -6.35
N ILE A 158 -3.12 3.81 -7.34
CA ILE A 158 -2.54 2.79 -8.22
C ILE A 158 -1.34 3.37 -8.98
N ALA A 159 -1.48 4.55 -9.59
CA ALA A 159 -0.40 5.21 -10.31
C ALA A 159 0.82 5.47 -9.39
N HIS A 160 0.59 5.93 -8.17
CA HIS A 160 1.65 6.08 -7.17
C HIS A 160 2.35 4.74 -6.86
N HIS A 161 1.61 3.65 -6.68
CA HIS A 161 2.20 2.35 -6.35
C HIS A 161 2.95 1.72 -7.53
N LEU A 162 2.49 1.93 -8.77
CA LEU A 162 3.22 1.54 -9.98
C LEU A 162 4.53 2.35 -10.12
N PHE A 163 4.48 3.66 -9.85
CA PHE A 163 5.69 4.48 -9.77
C PHE A 163 6.64 3.97 -8.66
N ALA A 164 6.10 3.61 -7.50
CA ALA A 164 6.87 3.12 -6.35
C ALA A 164 7.62 1.82 -6.66
N VAL A 165 7.11 0.96 -7.55
CA VAL A 165 7.82 -0.24 -8.05
C VAL A 165 9.11 0.16 -8.75
N TRP A 166 9.01 1.03 -9.77
CA TRP A 166 10.18 1.52 -10.51
C TRP A 166 11.14 2.24 -9.57
N HIS A 167 10.62 3.16 -8.76
CA HIS A 167 11.42 3.96 -7.85
C HIS A 167 12.12 3.08 -6.81
N GLY A 168 11.45 2.05 -6.30
CA GLY A 168 11.99 1.04 -5.39
C GLY A 168 13.14 0.24 -6.01
N ASP A 169 12.91 -0.34 -7.19
CA ASP A 169 13.93 -1.10 -7.93
C ASP A 169 15.15 -0.21 -8.26
N TYR A 170 14.93 1.05 -8.65
CA TYR A 170 16.01 2.01 -8.89
C TYR A 170 16.88 2.22 -7.64
N ARG A 171 16.25 2.46 -6.48
CA ARG A 171 16.99 2.66 -5.21
C ARG A 171 17.74 1.40 -4.79
N LEU A 172 17.14 0.22 -4.96
CA LEU A 172 17.79 -1.05 -4.65
C LEU A 172 18.99 -1.31 -5.58
N LYS A 173 18.85 -1.07 -6.89
CA LYS A 173 19.96 -1.19 -7.85
C LYS A 173 21.09 -0.24 -7.51
N LYS A 174 20.79 1.02 -7.18
CA LYS A 174 21.79 2.01 -6.78
C LYS A 174 22.54 1.62 -5.49
N ARG A 175 21.86 0.92 -4.57
CA ARG A 175 22.42 0.52 -3.27
C ARG A 175 23.21 -0.79 -3.33
N TYR A 176 22.74 -1.78 -4.07
CA TYR A 176 23.27 -3.14 -4.05
C TYR A 176 23.90 -3.61 -5.37
N GLY A 177 23.85 -2.80 -6.43
CA GLY A 177 24.53 -3.12 -7.69
C GLY A 177 24.08 -4.45 -8.28
N GLU A 178 25.04 -5.33 -8.57
CA GLU A 178 24.80 -6.65 -9.18
C GLU A 178 23.95 -7.58 -8.31
N ALA A 179 24.14 -7.56 -6.99
CA ALA A 179 23.36 -8.40 -6.07
C ALA A 179 21.84 -8.17 -6.21
N PHE A 180 21.41 -6.94 -6.48
CA PHE A 180 19.99 -6.68 -6.75
C PHE A 180 19.54 -7.13 -8.15
N THR A 181 20.43 -7.07 -9.15
CA THR A 181 20.11 -7.59 -10.49
C THR A 181 19.83 -9.09 -10.42
N GLU A 182 20.66 -9.85 -9.70
CA GLU A 182 20.42 -11.28 -9.51
C GLU A 182 19.09 -11.58 -8.82
N VAL A 183 18.74 -10.83 -7.76
CA VAL A 183 17.42 -10.94 -7.10
C VAL A 183 16.31 -10.64 -8.11
N LYS A 184 16.48 -9.61 -8.94
CA LYS A 184 15.50 -9.23 -9.95
C LYS A 184 15.31 -10.32 -11.01
N GLU A 185 16.38 -10.99 -11.41
CA GLU A 185 16.34 -12.13 -12.34
C GLU A 185 15.63 -13.33 -11.73
N ARG A 186 15.81 -13.59 -10.43
CA ARG A 186 15.13 -14.70 -9.75
C ARG A 186 13.68 -14.40 -9.37
N THR A 187 13.25 -13.14 -9.30
CA THR A 187 11.90 -12.77 -8.81
C THR A 187 11.05 -12.05 -9.87
N SER A 188 9.78 -11.76 -9.56
CA SER A 188 8.85 -11.08 -10.47
C SER A 188 8.04 -9.99 -9.76
N ILE A 189 7.62 -8.96 -10.50
CA ILE A 189 6.62 -7.99 -10.02
C ILE A 189 5.18 -8.50 -10.21
N ILE A 190 4.98 -9.45 -11.13
CA ILE A 190 3.69 -10.12 -11.34
C ILE A 190 3.61 -11.29 -10.37
N PRO A 191 2.58 -11.37 -9.51
CA PRO A 191 2.39 -12.47 -8.58
C PRO A 191 2.50 -13.85 -9.23
N PHE A 192 3.22 -14.76 -8.58
CA PHE A 192 3.45 -16.16 -8.97
C PHE A 192 4.23 -16.39 -10.26
N LEU A 193 4.46 -15.37 -11.10
CA LEU A 193 5.13 -15.56 -12.40
C LEU A 193 6.53 -16.19 -12.25
N ALA A 194 7.35 -15.73 -11.30
CA ALA A 194 8.67 -16.32 -11.08
C ALA A 194 8.62 -17.78 -10.61
N ILE A 195 7.53 -18.20 -9.96
CA ILE A 195 7.31 -19.58 -9.53
C ILE A 195 6.89 -20.44 -10.73
N LEU A 196 5.98 -19.93 -11.56
CA LEU A 196 5.54 -20.60 -12.79
C LEU A 196 6.69 -20.75 -13.79
N ASP A 197 7.58 -19.77 -13.89
CA ASP A 197 8.79 -19.82 -14.72
C ASP A 197 9.89 -20.74 -14.16
N GLY A 198 9.73 -21.30 -12.95
CA GLY A 198 10.75 -22.11 -12.27
C GLY A 198 11.94 -21.31 -11.69
N ARG A 199 11.90 -19.97 -11.71
CA ARG A 199 12.93 -19.08 -11.12
C ARG A 199 12.84 -19.02 -9.60
N GLN A 200 11.66 -19.31 -9.04
CA GLN A 200 11.37 -19.45 -7.61
C GLN A 200 10.63 -20.75 -7.32
N THR A 201 10.68 -21.17 -6.06
CA THR A 201 9.88 -22.30 -5.56
C THR A 201 8.99 -21.83 -4.42
N LEU A 202 7.72 -22.23 -4.43
CA LEU A 202 6.82 -21.90 -3.33
C LEU A 202 7.16 -22.77 -2.10
N LYS A 203 7.55 -22.11 -1.00
CA LYS A 203 7.84 -22.77 0.27
C LYS A 203 6.79 -22.38 1.31
N LEU A 204 5.74 -23.19 1.45
CA LEU A 204 4.62 -22.89 2.34
C LEU A 204 5.03 -22.71 3.81
N GLN A 205 6.10 -23.37 4.24
CA GLN A 205 6.66 -23.22 5.60
C GLN A 205 7.10 -21.78 5.91
N GLU A 206 7.48 -20.98 4.91
CA GLU A 206 7.88 -19.58 5.10
C GLU A 206 6.70 -18.66 5.47
N PHE A 207 5.45 -19.15 5.33
CA PHE A 207 4.23 -18.46 5.73
C PHE A 207 3.78 -18.83 7.15
N ILE A 208 4.40 -19.83 7.78
CA ILE A 208 4.11 -20.23 9.16
C ILE A 208 4.99 -19.41 10.10
N THR A 209 4.61 -18.15 10.31
CA THR A 209 5.33 -17.25 11.22
C THR A 209 4.36 -16.45 12.11
N PRO A 210 4.78 -16.01 13.31
CA PRO A 210 3.95 -15.16 14.17
C PRO A 210 3.48 -13.87 13.48
N ALA A 211 4.24 -13.37 12.51
CA ALA A 211 3.86 -12.20 11.73
C ALA A 211 2.56 -12.42 10.96
N TYR A 212 2.39 -13.57 10.29
CA TYR A 212 1.15 -13.88 9.57
C TYR A 212 -0.04 -14.11 10.49
N LEU A 213 0.17 -14.65 11.70
CA LEU A 213 -0.89 -14.68 12.71
C LEU A 213 -1.34 -13.26 13.06
N GLY A 214 -0.39 -12.33 13.27
CA GLY A 214 -0.69 -10.92 13.50
C GLY A 214 -1.48 -10.29 12.35
N VAL A 215 -1.15 -10.61 11.10
CA VAL A 215 -1.89 -10.16 9.92
C VAL A 215 -3.33 -10.68 9.91
N VAL A 216 -3.53 -11.97 10.20
CA VAL A 216 -4.87 -12.57 10.24
C VAL A 216 -5.72 -11.94 11.35
N VAL A 217 -5.15 -11.74 12.54
CA VAL A 217 -5.81 -11.04 13.64
C VAL A 217 -6.16 -9.60 13.24
N PHE A 218 -5.24 -8.89 12.61
CA PHE A 218 -5.46 -7.53 12.13
C PHE A 218 -6.58 -7.46 11.09
N ILE A 219 -6.63 -8.39 10.14
CA ILE A 219 -7.73 -8.48 9.16
C ILE A 219 -9.07 -8.71 9.87
N GLY A 220 -9.12 -9.60 10.86
CA GLY A 220 -10.33 -9.84 11.65
C GLY A 220 -10.78 -8.62 12.44
N LEU A 221 -9.84 -7.91 13.08
CA LEU A 221 -10.12 -6.67 13.81
C LEU A 221 -10.58 -5.54 12.89
N LEU A 222 -9.96 -5.39 11.71
CA LEU A 222 -10.41 -4.42 10.71
C LEU A 222 -11.80 -4.77 10.18
N TRP A 223 -12.07 -6.04 9.89
CA TRP A 223 -13.40 -6.46 9.46
C TRP A 223 -14.48 -6.08 10.47
N TRP A 224 -14.21 -6.34 11.75
CA TRP A 224 -15.10 -5.99 12.86
C TRP A 224 -15.21 -4.47 13.08
N GLY A 225 -14.09 -3.75 13.04
CA GLY A 225 -14.00 -2.32 13.33
C GLY A 225 -14.31 -1.40 12.14
N HIS A 226 -14.40 -1.92 10.91
CA HIS A 226 -14.61 -1.12 9.71
C HIS A 226 -15.85 -0.21 9.77
N PRO A 227 -17.03 -0.64 10.29
CA PRO A 227 -18.17 0.24 10.44
C PRO A 227 -17.89 1.43 11.39
N TRP A 228 -17.14 1.18 12.47
CA TRP A 228 -16.77 2.23 13.42
C TRP A 228 -15.76 3.22 12.83
N LEU A 229 -14.79 2.73 12.04
CA LEU A 229 -13.85 3.58 11.31
C LEU A 229 -14.58 4.61 10.45
N MET A 230 -15.64 4.20 9.75
CA MET A 230 -16.47 5.10 8.93
C MET A 230 -17.21 6.15 9.77
N GLN A 231 -17.64 5.80 10.99
CA GLN A 231 -18.36 6.73 11.87
C GLN A 231 -17.42 7.75 12.50
N VAL A 232 -16.25 7.31 13.01
CA VAL A 232 -15.29 8.19 13.68
C VAL A 232 -14.68 9.18 12.70
N THR A 233 -14.31 8.72 11.50
CA THR A 233 -13.73 9.60 10.47
C THR A 233 -14.70 10.69 10.02
N ALA A 234 -16.01 10.39 10.02
CA ALA A 234 -17.06 11.37 9.73
C ALA A 234 -17.23 12.46 10.79
N GLN A 235 -16.69 12.26 12.00
CA GLN A 235 -16.77 13.24 13.09
C GLN A 235 -15.56 14.17 13.15
N VAL A 236 -14.51 13.90 12.37
CA VAL A 236 -13.32 14.76 12.33
C VAL A 236 -13.65 16.01 11.51
N PRO A 237 -13.62 17.22 12.11
CA PRO A 237 -13.79 18.45 11.37
C PRO A 237 -12.65 18.59 10.34
N TRP A 238 -12.98 18.98 9.13
CA TRP A 238 -12.05 19.22 8.04
C TRP A 238 -12.14 20.67 7.55
#